data_AF-A0A1V4TSJ1-F1
#
_entry.id   AF-A0A1V4TSJ1-F1
#
_cell.length_a   1.000
_cell.length_b   1.000
_cell.length_c   1.000
_cell.angle_alpha   90.00
_cell.angle_beta   90.00
_cell.angle_gamma   90.00
#
_symmetry.space_group_name_H-M   'P 1'
#
loop_
_entity.id
_entity.type
_entity.pdbx_description
1 polymer ?
#
loop_
_entity_poly.entity_id
_entity_poly.type
_entity_poly.pdbx_seq_one_letter_code
_entity_poly.pdbx_strand_id
1 'polypeptide(L)'
;MQSDLETNVEGDKEKAIEALRSECICPGCPIYNKCAKEAGELLYCFLGRSQGCITNEDLGCICLMGCPVAKRAGLDNLFYCTKGTEAEIRKAPPG
;
A
#
# COMPACT_ATOMS: atom_id res chain seq x y z
N MET A 1 -7.78 33.03 2.69
CA MET A 1 -6.84 32.66 1.61
C MET A 1 -6.05 31.37 1.90
N GLN A 2 -6.22 30.71 3.05
CA GLN A 2 -5.62 29.38 3.31
C GLN A 2 -6.58 28.22 2.92
N SER A 3 -7.89 28.45 3.03
CA SER A 3 -8.97 27.46 2.81
C SER A 3 -9.05 26.86 1.40
N ASP A 4 -8.82 27.65 0.35
CA ASP A 4 -8.99 27.18 -1.04
C ASP A 4 -7.83 26.28 -1.49
N LEU A 5 -6.63 26.46 -0.92
CA LEU A 5 -5.48 25.62 -1.25
C LEU A 5 -5.59 24.25 -0.54
N GLU A 6 -6.03 24.25 0.71
CA GLU A 6 -6.21 23.03 1.51
C GLU A 6 -7.29 22.12 0.90
N THR A 7 -8.43 22.69 0.50
CA THR A 7 -9.54 21.92 -0.10
C THR A 7 -9.18 21.33 -1.47
N ASN A 8 -8.39 22.03 -2.29
CA ASN A 8 -7.93 21.49 -3.58
C ASN A 8 -6.89 20.37 -3.38
N VAL A 9 -5.98 20.52 -2.41
CA VAL A 9 -4.96 19.50 -2.11
C VAL A 9 -5.57 18.21 -1.55
N GLU A 10 -6.54 18.31 -0.65
CA GLU A 10 -7.25 17.13 -0.12
C GLU A 10 -8.06 16.42 -1.21
N GLY A 11 -8.76 17.19 -2.04
CA GLY A 11 -9.50 16.65 -3.18
C GLY A 11 -8.60 15.97 -4.22
N ASP A 12 -7.41 16.52 -4.48
CA ASP A 12 -6.46 15.94 -5.42
C ASP A 12 -5.76 14.70 -4.85
N LYS A 13 -5.52 14.67 -3.53
CA LYS A 13 -5.00 13.49 -2.84
C LYS A 13 -6.00 12.33 -2.89
N GLU A 14 -7.28 12.56 -2.63
CA GLU A 14 -8.29 11.49 -2.69
C GLU A 14 -8.43 10.93 -4.11
N LYS A 15 -8.45 11.79 -5.14
CA LYS A 15 -8.46 11.33 -6.54
C LYS A 15 -7.25 10.47 -6.87
N ALA A 16 -6.07 10.82 -6.38
CA ALA A 16 -4.86 10.03 -6.57
C ALA A 16 -4.96 8.66 -5.89
N ILE A 17 -5.50 8.60 -4.67
CA ILE A 17 -5.74 7.35 -3.95
C ILE A 17 -6.74 6.47 -4.72
N GLU A 18 -7.82 7.04 -5.22
CA GLU A 18 -8.83 6.30 -5.97
C GLU A 18 -8.29 5.77 -7.31
N ALA A 19 -7.45 6.54 -8.00
CA ALA A 19 -6.73 6.09 -9.19
C ALA A 19 -5.76 4.94 -8.89
N LEU A 20 -5.12 4.93 -7.71
CA LEU A 20 -4.28 3.81 -7.29
C LEU A 20 -5.12 2.58 -6.93
N ARG A 21 -6.32 2.77 -6.34
CA ARG A 21 -7.22 1.67 -5.99
C ARG A 21 -7.72 0.93 -7.23
N SER A 22 -8.07 1.65 -8.29
CA SER A 22 -8.55 1.03 -9.53
C SER A 22 -7.50 0.19 -10.25
N GLU A 23 -6.22 0.47 -10.04
CA GLU A 23 -5.09 -0.32 -10.58
C GLU A 23 -4.54 -1.35 -9.59
N CYS A 24 -5.15 -1.47 -8.41
CA CYS A 24 -4.69 -2.37 -7.37
C CYS A 24 -5.05 -3.82 -7.70
N ILE A 25 -4.03 -4.66 -7.86
CA ILE A 25 -4.17 -6.09 -8.17
C ILE A 25 -4.25 -6.99 -6.93
N CYS A 26 -4.34 -6.41 -5.71
CA CYS A 26 -4.38 -7.15 -4.47
C CYS A 26 -5.45 -8.26 -4.40
N PRO A 27 -6.65 -8.14 -5.00
CA PRO A 27 -7.63 -9.23 -5.01
C PRO A 27 -7.13 -10.56 -5.61
N GLY A 28 -6.08 -10.55 -6.45
CA GLY A 28 -5.42 -11.74 -6.98
C GLY A 28 -4.11 -12.11 -6.27
N CYS A 29 -3.73 -11.39 -5.22
CA CYS A 29 -2.48 -11.61 -4.49
C CYS A 29 -2.62 -12.77 -3.49
N PRO A 30 -1.65 -13.70 -3.38
CA PRO A 30 -1.75 -14.87 -2.49
C PRO A 30 -1.96 -14.53 -1.02
N ILE A 31 -1.47 -13.38 -0.57
CA ILE A 31 -1.59 -12.93 0.82
C ILE A 31 -2.88 -12.14 1.08
N TYR A 32 -3.57 -11.68 0.03
CA TYR A 32 -4.81 -10.92 0.19
C TYR A 32 -5.97 -11.88 0.48
N ASN A 33 -6.36 -11.92 1.74
CA ASN A 33 -7.31 -12.89 2.25
C ASN A 33 -8.73 -12.32 2.36
N LYS A 34 -9.65 -13.17 2.82
CA LYS A 34 -11.06 -12.82 3.01
C LYS A 34 -11.24 -11.65 3.99
N CYS A 35 -10.44 -11.59 5.07
CA CYS A 35 -10.47 -10.49 6.04
C CYS A 35 -10.17 -9.16 5.33
N ALA A 36 -9.09 -9.10 4.54
CA ALA A 36 -8.70 -7.87 3.83
C ALA A 36 -9.75 -7.45 2.79
N LYS A 37 -10.42 -8.42 2.16
CA LYS A 37 -11.54 -8.16 1.24
C LYS A 37 -12.76 -7.57 1.96
N GLU A 38 -13.17 -8.16 3.08
CA GLU A 38 -14.34 -7.74 3.84
C GLU A 38 -14.11 -6.39 4.55
N ALA A 39 -12.89 -6.15 5.03
CA ALA A 39 -12.49 -4.90 5.65
C ALA A 39 -12.18 -3.79 4.62
N GLY A 40 -12.17 -4.11 3.31
CA GLY A 40 -11.82 -3.15 2.27
C GLY A 40 -10.37 -2.65 2.37
N GLU A 41 -9.45 -3.47 2.91
CA GLU A 41 -8.01 -3.16 3.02
C GLU A 41 -7.30 -3.25 1.65
N LEU A 42 -7.86 -2.63 0.63
CA LEU A 42 -7.17 -2.40 -0.63
C LEU A 42 -6.12 -1.30 -0.43
N LEU A 43 -5.03 -1.34 -1.20
CA LEU A 43 -3.98 -0.32 -1.14
C LEU A 43 -3.21 -0.22 0.20
N TYR A 44 -3.36 -1.21 1.09
CA TYR A 44 -2.70 -1.23 2.41
C TYR A 44 -1.18 -1.01 2.35
N CYS A 45 -0.53 -1.42 1.26
CA CYS A 45 0.88 -1.16 1.01
C CYS A 45 1.24 0.32 0.85
N PHE A 46 0.38 1.10 0.22
CA PHE A 46 0.58 2.53 -0.02
C PHE A 46 0.11 3.37 1.18
N LEU A 47 -0.97 2.93 1.84
CA LEU A 47 -1.53 3.61 3.00
C LEU A 47 -0.71 3.38 4.29
N GLY A 48 0.25 2.45 4.26
CA GLY A 48 1.28 2.28 5.27
C GLY A 48 1.51 0.82 5.64
N ARG A 49 0.44 0.09 5.97
CA ARG A 49 0.42 -1.38 6.15
C ARG A 49 -1.02 -1.87 6.36
N SER A 50 -1.20 -3.18 6.33
CA SER A 50 -2.45 -3.83 6.78
C SER A 50 -2.67 -3.58 8.28
N GLN A 51 -3.92 -3.38 8.70
CA GLN A 51 -4.27 -3.09 10.10
C GLN A 51 -4.59 -4.37 10.90
N GLY A 52 -4.50 -5.54 10.29
CA GLY A 52 -4.64 -6.81 11.02
C GLY A 52 -5.00 -8.02 10.16
N CYS A 53 -5.38 -7.85 8.90
CA CYS A 53 -5.74 -8.99 8.05
C CYS A 53 -4.52 -9.67 7.42
N ILE A 54 -3.54 -8.89 6.95
CA ILE A 54 -2.31 -9.38 6.32
C ILE A 54 -1.23 -9.49 7.39
N THR A 55 -1.04 -10.70 7.91
CA THR A 55 -0.11 -10.99 9.03
C THR A 55 0.97 -12.00 8.68
N ASN A 56 0.87 -12.66 7.53
CA ASN A 56 1.86 -13.66 7.13
C ASN A 56 3.13 -12.97 6.60
N GLU A 57 4.14 -12.87 7.46
CA GLU A 57 5.42 -12.24 7.13
C GLU A 57 6.34 -13.11 6.27
N ASP A 58 6.09 -14.42 6.17
CA ASP A 58 6.95 -15.37 5.46
C ASP A 58 6.70 -15.40 3.95
N LEU A 59 5.47 -15.11 3.52
CA LEU A 59 5.14 -15.06 2.09
C LEU A 59 5.67 -13.82 1.38
N GLY A 60 5.81 -12.70 2.11
CA GLY A 60 6.13 -11.39 1.52
C GLY A 60 5.12 -10.93 0.47
N CYS A 61 5.31 -9.70 -0.04
CA CYS A 61 4.54 -9.18 -1.16
C CYS A 61 5.24 -9.51 -2.49
N ILE A 62 4.60 -10.31 -3.36
CA ILE A 62 5.07 -10.58 -4.73
C ILE A 62 4.93 -9.37 -5.69
N CYS A 63 4.61 -8.21 -5.15
CA CYS A 63 4.24 -7.00 -5.91
C CYS A 63 5.38 -6.44 -6.77
N LEU A 64 6.63 -6.74 -6.44
CA LEU A 64 7.81 -6.28 -7.19
C LEU A 64 7.81 -6.70 -8.66
N MET A 65 7.11 -7.80 -9.00
CA MET A 65 7.13 -8.38 -10.35
C MET A 65 6.05 -7.84 -11.29
N GLY A 66 5.08 -7.05 -10.81
CA GLY A 66 3.97 -6.65 -11.69
C GLY A 66 2.88 -5.79 -11.08
N CYS A 67 3.06 -5.26 -9.88
CA CYS A 67 2.07 -4.37 -9.26
C CYS A 67 2.28 -2.92 -9.76
N PRO A 68 1.33 -2.32 -10.51
CA PRO A 68 1.46 -0.94 -10.98
C PRO A 68 1.52 0.06 -9.82
N VAL A 69 0.79 -0.22 -8.73
CA VAL A 69 0.78 0.59 -7.51
C VAL A 69 2.15 0.61 -6.86
N ALA A 70 2.79 -0.55 -6.68
CA ALA A 70 4.13 -0.63 -6.08
C ALA A 70 5.16 0.14 -6.89
N LYS A 71 5.13 0.00 -8.22
CA LYS A 71 6.02 0.74 -9.13
C LYS A 71 5.84 2.26 -9.02
N ARG A 72 4.59 2.74 -9.02
CA ARG A 72 4.32 4.19 -8.90
C ARG A 72 4.66 4.76 -7.54
N ALA A 73 4.51 3.96 -6.49
CA ALA A 73 4.82 4.35 -5.12
C ALA A 73 6.30 4.17 -4.74
N GLY A 74 7.13 3.60 -5.63
CA GLY A 74 8.55 3.36 -5.35
C GLY A 74 8.78 2.38 -4.21
N LEU A 75 7.92 1.35 -4.12
CA LEU A 75 8.01 0.29 -3.13
C LEU A 75 8.93 -0.81 -3.64
N ASP A 76 10.17 -0.83 -3.16
CA ASP A 76 11.24 -1.71 -3.67
C ASP A 76 11.51 -2.91 -2.76
N ASN A 77 10.97 -2.93 -1.53
CA ASN A 77 11.15 -4.04 -0.60
C ASN A 77 10.04 -5.12 -0.72
N LEU A 78 10.33 -6.36 -0.32
CA LEU A 78 9.32 -7.43 -0.32
C LEU A 78 8.35 -7.35 0.86
N PHE A 79 8.78 -6.78 1.99
CA PHE A 79 8.08 -6.87 3.26
C PHE A 79 7.42 -5.57 3.71
N TYR A 80 7.37 -4.53 2.87
CA TYR A 80 6.79 -3.24 3.24
C TYR A 80 5.30 -3.33 3.65
N CYS A 81 4.66 -4.44 3.30
CA CYS A 81 3.25 -4.65 3.48
C CYS A 81 2.90 -5.33 4.81
N THR A 82 3.92 -5.88 5.49
CA THR A 82 3.78 -6.62 6.76
C THR A 82 4.74 -6.13 7.85
N LYS A 83 6.02 -5.85 7.52
CA LYS A 83 7.08 -5.51 8.49
C LYS A 83 7.22 -4.01 8.79
N GLY A 84 6.44 -3.16 8.14
CA GLY A 84 6.52 -1.70 8.24
C GLY A 84 6.59 -1.05 6.86
N THR A 85 6.42 0.26 6.78
CA THR A 85 6.47 1.00 5.51
C THR A 85 7.80 0.83 4.77
N GLU A 86 7.79 1.03 3.46
CA GLU A 86 9.02 1.08 2.64
C GLU A 86 10.08 2.02 3.22
N ALA A 87 9.66 3.18 3.74
CA ALA A 87 10.54 4.16 4.33
C ALA A 87 11.17 3.68 5.65
N GLU A 88 10.43 2.94 6.47
CA GLU A 88 10.94 2.34 7.71
C GLU A 88 11.95 1.24 7.39
N ILE A 89 11.64 0.36 6.43
CA ILE A 89 12.54 -0.72 6.02
C ILE A 89 13.84 -0.17 5.43
N ARG A 90 13.78 0.85 4.57
CA ARG A 90 14.97 1.46 3.96
C ARG A 90 15.94 2.08 4.97
N LYS A 91 15.43 2.52 6.12
CA LYS A 91 16.24 3.10 7.20
C LYS A 91 16.78 2.05 8.17
N ALA A 92 16.24 0.83 8.15
CA ALA A 92 16.74 -0.25 8.99
C ALA A 92 18.15 -0.64 8.51
N PRO A 93 19.15 -0.74 9.41
CA PRO A 93 20.45 -1.28 9.05
C PRO A 93 20.28 -2.73 8.54
N PRO A 94 21.09 -3.18 7.56
CA PRO A 94 21.08 -4.59 7.17
C PRO A 94 21.41 -5.44 8.41
N GLY A 95 20.49 -6.35 8.74
CA GLY A 95 20.65 -7.31 9.84
C GLY A 95 21.60 -8.44 9.49
#